data_AF-A0A6C8GSK6-F1
#
_entry.id   AF-A0A6C8GSK6-F1
#
_cell.length_a   1.000
_cell.length_b   1.000
_cell.length_c   1.000
_cell.angle_alpha   90.00
_cell.angle_beta   90.00
_cell.angle_gamma   90.00
#
_symmetry.space_group_name_H-M   'P 1'
#
loop_
_entity.id
_entity.type
_entity.pdbx_description
1 polymer ?
#
loop_
_entity_poly.entity_id
_entity_poly.type
_entity_poly.pdbx_seq_one_letter_code
_entity_poly.pdbx_strand_id
1 'polypeptide(L)' 'MFYALYFEIHHLVASAALGFARVAPIFFFLPFLNSGVLSGAPRRETPLSS' A
#
# COMPACT_ATOMS: atom_id res chain seq x y z
N MET A 1 32.90 1.10 -4.45
CA MET A 1 31.76 1.84 -5.04
C MET A 1 30.43 1.08 -4.95
N PHE A 2 30.39 -0.26 -5.06
CA PHE A 2 29.14 -1.05 -4.96
C PHE A 2 28.47 -1.02 -3.57
N TYR A 3 29.25 -1.04 -2.50
CA TYR A 3 28.73 -1.04 -1.13
C TYR A 3 27.96 0.23 -0.75
N ALA A 4 28.33 1.38 -1.30
CA ALA A 4 27.63 2.64 -1.03
C ALA A 4 26.19 2.59 -1.54
N LEU A 5 25.98 2.13 -2.79
CA LEU A 5 24.64 1.96 -3.36
C LEU A 5 23.80 0.95 -2.58
N TYR A 6 24.41 -0.14 -2.12
CA TYR A 6 23.72 -1.12 -1.27
C TYR A 6 23.15 -0.45 -0.01
N PHE A 7 23.97 0.28 0.75
CA PHE A 7 23.50 0.93 1.99
C PHE A 7 22.52 2.07 1.73
N GLU A 8 22.71 2.85 0.66
CA GLU A 8 21.82 3.94 0.25
C GLU A 8 20.40 3.41 0.01
N ILE A 9 20.27 2.34 -0.77
CA ILE A 9 18.98 1.72 -1.08
C ILE A 9 18.32 1.15 0.17
N HIS A 10 19.10 0.51 1.06
CA HIS A 10 18.55 -0.03 2.31
C HIS A 10 18.04 1.08 3.24
N HIS A 11 18.74 2.20 3.32
CA HIS A 11 18.29 3.36 4.10
C HIS A 11 17.04 4.01 3.48
N LEU A 12 16.98 4.10 2.15
CA LEU A 12 15.81 4.61 1.44
C LEU A 12 14.58 3.73 1.69
N VAL A 13 14.73 2.41 1.59
CA VAL A 13 13.64 1.45 1.88
C VAL A 13 13.20 1.53 3.35
N ALA A 14 14.15 1.58 4.29
CA ALA A 14 13.83 1.68 5.72
C ALA A 14 13.09 2.98 6.07
N SER A 15 13.52 4.11 5.51
CA SER A 15 12.85 5.41 5.71
C SER A 15 11.47 5.47 5.05
N ALA A 16 11.32 4.91 3.85
CA ALA A 16 10.03 4.78 3.18
C ALA A 16 9.05 3.90 3.95
N ALA A 17 9.51 2.78 4.52
CA ALA A 17 8.69 1.90 5.34
C ALA A 17 8.19 2.59 6.62
N LEU A 18 9.04 3.39 7.27
CA LEU A 18 8.65 4.20 8.44
C LEU A 18 7.60 5.26 8.06
N GLY A 19 7.79 5.94 6.93
CA GLY A 19 6.82 6.90 6.39
C GLY A 19 5.49 6.24 6.06
N PHE A 20 5.51 5.06 5.42
CA PHE A 20 4.32 4.29 5.12
C PHE A 20 3.58 3.87 6.40
N ALA A 21 4.27 3.38 7.42
CA ALA A 21 3.65 3.03 8.71
C ALA A 21 2.94 4.22 9.37
N ARG A 22 3.41 5.45 9.15
CA ARG A 22 2.78 6.67 9.67
C ARG A 22 1.52 7.08 8.90
N VAL A 23 1.51 6.88 7.58
CA VAL A 23 0.39 7.28 6.71
C VAL A 23 -0.65 6.17 6.57
N ALA A 24 -0.27 4.89 6.73
CA ALA A 24 -1.16 3.72 6.72
C ALA A 24 -2.45 3.87 7.57
N PRO A 25 -2.42 4.36 8.83
CA PRO A 25 -3.65 4.56 9.60
C PRO A 25 -4.59 5.60 8.96
N ILE A 26 -4.04 6.61 8.26
CA ILE A 26 -4.84 7.64 7.59
C ILE A 26 -5.61 7.03 6.41
N PHE A 27 -4.99 6.13 5.64
CA PHE A 27 -5.67 5.39 4.56
C PHE A 27 -6.79 4.50 5.08
N PHE A 28 -6.62 3.92 6.28
CA PHE A 28 -7.63 3.05 6.89
C PHE A 28 -8.81 3.83 7.50
N PHE A 29 -8.52 4.97 8.15
CA PHE A 29 -9.56 5.80 8.78
C PHE A 29 -10.36 6.63 7.77
N LEU A 30 -9.78 7.00 6.62
CA LEU A 30 -10.48 7.79 5.62
C LEU A 30 -11.45 6.89 4.80
N PRO A 31 -12.75 7.20 4.76
CA PRO A 31 -13.78 6.32 4.20
C PRO A 31 -13.67 6.08 2.68
N PHE A 32 -12.84 6.85 1.98
CA PHE A 32 -12.59 6.76 0.52
C PHE A 32 -11.38 5.88 0.16
N LEU A 33 -10.53 5.55 1.14
CA LEU A 33 -9.35 4.68 0.98
C LEU A 33 -9.44 3.44 1.87
N ASN A 34 -10.46 3.39 2.74
CA ASN A 34 -10.87 2.20 3.45
C ASN A 34 -11.09 1.05 2.45
N SER A 35 -10.68 -0.15 2.85
CA SER A 35 -10.47 -1.35 2.02
C SER A 35 -11.60 -1.72 1.06
N GLY A 36 -12.82 -1.21 1.23
CA GLY A 36 -13.92 -1.38 0.28
C GLY A 36 -13.77 -0.66 -1.08
N VAL A 37 -12.98 0.42 -1.16
CA VAL A 37 -12.80 1.21 -2.42
C VAL A 37 -11.46 0.90 -3.10
N LEU A 38 -10.40 0.65 -2.32
CA LEU A 38 -9.06 0.32 -2.82
C LEU A 38 -8.82 -1.18 -3.02
N SER A 39 -9.57 -2.08 -2.38
CA SER A 39 -9.62 -3.50 -2.76
C SER A 39 -10.50 -3.70 -3.99
N GLY A 40 -10.27 -2.89 -5.02
CA GLY A 40 -10.87 -3.03 -6.33
C GLY A 40 -10.23 -4.17 -7.12
N ALA A 41 -10.03 -5.35 -6.53
CA ALA A 41 -10.16 -6.54 -7.35
C ALA A 41 -11.66 -6.60 -7.66
N PRO A 42 -12.13 -6.30 -8.88
CA PRO A 42 -13.53 -6.41 -9.21
C PRO A 42 -13.78 -7.91 -9.20
N ARG A 43 -14.19 -8.46 -8.05
CA ARG A 43 -14.90 -9.71 -8.04
C ARG A 43 -16.20 -9.38 -8.75
N ARG A 44 -16.18 -9.54 -10.09
CA ARG A 44 -17.41 -9.72 -10.87
C ARG A 44 -18.08 -10.92 -10.21
N GLU A 45 -18.91 -10.66 -9.22
CA GLU A 45 -20.02 -11.53 -8.92
C GLU A 45 -20.90 -11.42 -10.16
N THR A 46 -20.59 -12.25 -11.15
CA THR A 46 -21.48 -12.51 -12.27
C THR A 46 -22.83 -12.82 -11.66
N PRO A 47 -23.86 -11.98 -11.87
CA PRO A 47 -25.20 -12.33 -11.45
C PRO A 47 -25.60 -13.48 -12.37
N LEU A 48 -25.59 -14.71 -11.86
CA LEU A 48 -26.43 -15.75 -12.44
C LEU A 48 -27.86 -15.32 -12.10
N SER A 49 -28.47 -14.61 -13.05
CA SER A 49 -29.91 -14.42 -13.14
C SER A 49 -30.60 -15.78 -13.02
N SER A 50 -31.63 -15.81 -12.17
CA SER A 50 -32.87 -16.61 -12.27
C SER A 50 -32.86 -17.84 -13.16
#